data_AF-A0A3P7J7K2-F1
#
_entry.id   AF-A0A3P7J7K2-F1
#
_cell.length_a   1.000
_cell.length_b   1.000
_cell.length_c   1.000
_cell.angle_alpha   90.00
_cell.angle_beta   90.00
_cell.angle_gamma   90.00
#
_symmetry.space_group_name_H-M   'P 1'
#
loop_
_entity.id
_entity.type
_entity.pdbx_description
1 polymer ?
#
loop_
_entity_poly.entity_id
_entity_poly.type
_entity_poly.pdbx_seq_one_letter_code
_entity_poly.pdbx_strand_id
1 'polypeptide(L)'
;MFLLFRGNSLAYNIGGLLVSAESSSSVARLNAVVKNNLFTRNSNSTTVALYGNNYQMVTMLNNIISHNYALYHDTMKIQDMSVNLTKNVFFVNAGLHTVDSHGYSRITSETQTFLYNNFEDNIALGHGHQYLEQFGYLPEKEQDEFLRRPRRQVINQEGVSFDWWTHVGTETERYDIGSIDARLNYWGYPGVESVAAGKIRDFSDYPYLIKVDYQPILESNSSLLEGDCPAGWFQAGLEEFKSCFLFVGAAATYADATLYCEAMGAFVPYLRTDDVRQKQLAQRIDQFSQQYLTDPERFDSFALRSDTVIWISSVTIPSTQCGWLSTRTGKIGSQNCNNLMPFVCEKGTQPYIEPVLWRAGIIIAVIIIGLLLAILFLLALCWCIKSRRRNEDIIERKNIIRASIKLQRFADFS
;
A
#
# COMPACT_ATOMS: atom_id res chain seq x y z
N MET A 1 -31.18 2.30 -14.86
CA MET A 1 -30.25 2.24 -16.01
C MET A 1 -28.95 1.60 -15.55
N PHE A 2 -28.24 0.85 -16.39
CA PHE A 2 -26.99 0.17 -16.00
C PHE A 2 -25.84 0.54 -16.94
N LEU A 3 -24.68 0.89 -16.38
CA LEU A 3 -23.43 1.18 -17.10
C LEU A 3 -22.35 0.21 -16.64
N LEU A 4 -21.70 -0.51 -17.55
CA LEU A 4 -20.53 -1.32 -17.28
C LEU A 4 -19.33 -0.78 -18.06
N PHE A 5 -18.36 -0.21 -17.35
CA PHE A 5 -17.10 0.26 -17.91
C PHE A 5 -15.95 -0.62 -17.39
N ARG A 6 -15.47 -1.55 -18.23
CA ARG A 6 -14.56 -2.61 -17.81
C ARG A 6 -13.37 -2.76 -18.75
N GLY A 7 -12.18 -2.91 -18.18
CA GLY A 7 -11.00 -3.38 -18.91
C GLY A 7 -10.41 -2.35 -19.87
N ASN A 8 -10.68 -1.06 -19.67
CA ASN A 8 -10.18 0.00 -20.53
C ASN A 8 -8.86 0.55 -20.01
N SER A 9 -7.93 0.82 -20.93
CA SER A 9 -6.70 1.57 -20.67
C SER A 9 -6.85 2.97 -21.25
N LEU A 10 -6.92 3.97 -20.38
CA LEU A 10 -7.04 5.39 -20.73
C LEU A 10 -5.75 6.09 -20.33
N ALA A 11 -4.87 6.28 -21.31
CA ALA A 11 -3.57 6.89 -21.11
C ALA A 11 -3.33 8.12 -21.99
N TYR A 12 -2.55 9.07 -21.47
CA TYR A 12 -2.15 10.30 -22.18
C TYR A 12 -3.32 11.18 -22.66
N ASN A 13 -4.46 11.11 -21.97
CA ASN A 13 -5.63 11.92 -22.31
C ASN A 13 -5.67 13.22 -21.49
N ILE A 14 -6.52 14.15 -21.93
CA ILE A 14 -6.97 15.26 -21.10
C ILE A 14 -8.12 14.75 -20.23
N GLY A 15 -7.84 14.52 -18.94
CA GLY A 15 -8.75 13.81 -18.03
C GLY A 15 -8.88 12.32 -18.38
N GLY A 16 -9.96 11.67 -17.94
CA GLY A 16 -10.18 10.23 -18.19
C GLY A 16 -11.65 9.86 -18.38
N LEU A 17 -12.35 9.56 -17.30
CA LEU A 17 -13.75 9.13 -17.31
C LEU A 17 -14.64 10.18 -16.64
N LEU A 18 -15.67 10.62 -17.35
CA LEU A 18 -16.76 11.44 -16.82
C LEU A 18 -18.05 10.61 -16.84
N VAL A 19 -18.64 10.36 -15.68
CA VAL A 19 -19.98 9.78 -15.55
C VAL A 19 -20.88 10.83 -14.94
N SER A 20 -21.92 11.22 -15.67
CA SER A 20 -22.93 12.11 -15.15
C SER A 20 -24.33 11.57 -15.38
N ALA A 21 -25.17 11.63 -14.35
CA ALA A 21 -26.56 11.23 -14.44
C ALA A 21 -27.41 11.89 -13.35
N GLU A 22 -28.58 12.37 -13.74
CA GLU A 22 -29.61 12.86 -12.83
C GLU A 22 -30.88 12.05 -13.03
N SER A 23 -31.53 11.68 -11.93
CA SER A 23 -32.82 10.97 -11.98
C SER A 23 -33.79 11.54 -10.96
N SER A 24 -35.09 11.52 -11.29
CA SER A 24 -36.15 12.01 -10.41
C SER A 24 -36.53 11.04 -9.28
N SER A 25 -36.07 9.79 -9.33
CA SER A 25 -36.37 8.77 -8.33
C SER A 25 -35.32 7.67 -8.26
N SER A 26 -35.26 6.97 -7.13
CA SER A 26 -34.38 5.81 -6.92
C SER A 26 -34.70 4.62 -7.84
N VAL A 27 -35.91 4.53 -8.41
CA VAL A 27 -36.29 3.46 -9.36
C VAL A 27 -35.61 3.67 -10.71
N ALA A 28 -35.46 4.92 -11.13
CA ALA A 28 -34.82 5.30 -12.39
C ALA A 28 -33.29 5.47 -12.27
N ARG A 29 -32.69 5.10 -11.13
CA ARG A 29 -31.27 5.35 -10.84
C ARG A 29 -30.32 4.77 -11.89
N LEU A 30 -29.18 5.44 -12.06
CA LEU A 30 -28.01 4.85 -12.72
C LEU A 30 -27.28 3.97 -11.71
N ASN A 31 -27.08 2.70 -12.08
CA ASN A 31 -26.14 1.81 -11.44
C ASN A 31 -24.94 1.66 -12.37
N ALA A 32 -23.79 2.23 -12.01
CA ALA A 32 -22.58 2.15 -12.80
C ALA A 32 -21.56 1.21 -12.13
N VAL A 33 -20.89 0.38 -12.92
CA VAL A 33 -19.78 -0.47 -12.51
C VAL A 33 -18.56 -0.09 -13.33
N VAL A 34 -17.55 0.44 -12.67
CA VAL A 34 -16.26 0.80 -13.26
C VAL A 34 -15.23 -0.18 -12.69
N LYS A 35 -14.72 -1.12 -13.48
CA LYS A 35 -13.81 -2.14 -12.96
C LYS A 35 -12.65 -2.52 -13.86
N ASN A 36 -11.52 -2.88 -13.26
CA ASN A 36 -10.35 -3.35 -14.00
C ASN A 36 -9.86 -2.35 -15.06
N ASN A 37 -10.04 -1.04 -14.83
CA ASN A 37 -9.57 -0.01 -15.76
C ASN A 37 -8.24 0.56 -15.28
N LEU A 38 -7.45 1.07 -16.24
CA LEU A 38 -6.20 1.75 -16.00
C LEU A 38 -6.34 3.20 -16.48
N PHE A 39 -6.15 4.14 -15.58
CA PHE A 39 -6.12 5.58 -15.86
C PHE A 39 -4.71 6.09 -15.57
N THR A 40 -3.92 6.33 -16.61
CA THR A 40 -2.51 6.65 -16.40
C THR A 40 -1.96 7.76 -17.28
N ARG A 41 -1.06 8.59 -16.74
CA ARG A 41 -0.43 9.69 -17.50
C ARG A 41 -1.44 10.65 -18.13
N ASN A 42 -2.65 10.74 -17.60
CA ASN A 42 -3.61 11.75 -18.02
C ASN A 42 -3.24 13.09 -17.41
N SER A 43 -3.56 14.18 -18.10
CA SER A 43 -3.16 15.51 -17.66
C SER A 43 -4.24 16.56 -17.83
N ASN A 44 -4.05 17.73 -17.20
CA ASN A 44 -4.78 18.96 -17.49
C ASN A 44 -6.31 18.94 -17.19
N SER A 45 -6.84 17.87 -16.59
CA SER A 45 -8.24 17.77 -16.13
C SER A 45 -8.39 16.62 -15.12
N THR A 46 -9.55 16.54 -14.46
CA THR A 46 -9.89 15.45 -13.54
C THR A 46 -9.87 14.10 -14.26
N THR A 47 -9.21 13.11 -13.64
CA THR A 47 -9.03 11.79 -14.25
C THR A 47 -10.30 10.95 -14.17
N VAL A 48 -10.99 10.98 -13.02
CA VAL A 48 -12.29 10.32 -12.85
C VAL A 48 -13.26 11.30 -12.20
N ALA A 49 -14.34 11.64 -12.88
CA ALA A 49 -15.35 12.57 -12.40
C ALA A 49 -16.73 11.92 -12.41
N LEU A 50 -17.39 11.93 -11.25
CA LEU A 50 -18.73 11.37 -11.03
C LEU A 50 -19.65 12.50 -10.56
N TYR A 51 -20.66 12.84 -11.36
CA TYR A 51 -21.62 13.92 -11.05
C TYR A 51 -23.05 13.43 -11.14
N GLY A 52 -23.85 13.62 -10.10
CA GLY A 52 -25.26 13.27 -10.19
C GLY A 52 -26.13 13.92 -9.15
N ASN A 53 -27.09 13.14 -8.68
CA ASN A 53 -27.85 13.46 -7.50
C ASN A 53 -27.90 12.25 -6.56
N ASN A 54 -28.48 12.42 -5.39
CA ASN A 54 -28.40 11.42 -4.33
C ASN A 54 -29.07 10.06 -4.61
N TYR A 55 -29.49 9.76 -5.85
CA TYR A 55 -30.09 8.49 -6.24
C TYR A 55 -29.12 7.53 -6.96
N GLN A 56 -28.03 8.02 -7.58
CA GLN A 56 -27.16 7.15 -8.37
C GLN A 56 -26.14 6.41 -7.51
N MET A 57 -25.75 5.23 -7.99
CA MET A 57 -24.79 4.37 -7.33
C MET A 57 -23.68 3.99 -8.31
N VAL A 58 -22.43 4.19 -7.90
CA VAL A 58 -21.24 3.84 -8.69
C VAL A 58 -20.36 2.88 -7.88
N THR A 59 -20.06 1.72 -8.47
CA THR A 59 -19.18 0.72 -7.87
C THR A 59 -17.86 0.68 -8.63
N MET A 60 -16.77 1.04 -7.96
CA MET A 60 -15.42 1.06 -8.51
C MET A 60 -14.58 -0.08 -7.92
N LEU A 61 -14.19 -1.04 -8.77
CA LEU A 61 -13.49 -2.26 -8.34
C LEU A 61 -12.17 -2.45 -9.09
N ASN A 62 -11.07 -2.56 -8.34
CA ASN A 62 -9.77 -2.93 -8.91
C ASN A 62 -9.35 -2.03 -10.10
N ASN A 63 -9.63 -0.73 -10.01
CA ASN A 63 -9.11 0.25 -10.96
C ASN A 63 -7.76 0.77 -10.48
N ILE A 64 -6.89 1.09 -11.43
CA ILE A 64 -5.58 1.65 -11.16
C ILE A 64 -5.56 3.06 -11.73
N ILE A 65 -5.32 4.04 -10.87
CA ILE A 65 -5.24 5.46 -11.19
C ILE A 65 -3.82 5.88 -10.82
N SER A 66 -2.94 6.06 -11.82
CA SER A 66 -1.52 6.29 -11.55
C SER A 66 -0.83 7.26 -12.50
N HIS A 67 0.18 7.99 -12.01
CA HIS A 67 0.96 8.92 -12.83
C HIS A 67 0.13 10.03 -13.51
N ASN A 68 -1.04 10.36 -12.99
CA ASN A 68 -1.86 11.44 -13.55
C ASN A 68 -1.36 12.81 -13.03
N TYR A 69 -1.46 13.84 -13.86
CA TYR A 69 -0.93 15.17 -13.58
C TYR A 69 -1.95 16.27 -13.84
N ALA A 70 -2.66 16.67 -12.80
CA ALA A 70 -3.80 17.56 -12.83
C ALA A 70 -3.65 18.71 -11.80
N LEU A 71 -2.65 19.58 -11.96
CA LEU A 71 -2.31 20.63 -10.97
C LEU A 71 -3.49 21.47 -10.43
N TYR A 72 -4.49 21.75 -11.28
CA TYR A 72 -5.63 22.62 -10.97
C TYR A 72 -6.95 21.86 -10.80
N HIS A 73 -6.91 20.53 -10.83
CA HIS A 73 -8.09 19.69 -10.78
C HIS A 73 -7.86 18.51 -9.82
N ASP A 74 -8.93 17.97 -9.28
CA ASP A 74 -8.83 16.77 -8.45
C ASP A 74 -8.51 15.55 -9.33
N THR A 75 -7.75 14.59 -8.81
CA THR A 75 -7.49 13.34 -9.53
C THR A 75 -8.78 12.55 -9.70
N MET A 76 -9.54 12.43 -8.62
CA MET A 76 -10.88 11.86 -8.60
C MET A 76 -11.86 12.82 -7.92
N LYS A 77 -13.00 13.08 -8.56
CA LYS A 77 -14.07 13.90 -8.03
C LYS A 77 -15.39 13.15 -7.99
N ILE A 78 -16.05 13.18 -6.84
CA ILE A 78 -17.35 12.59 -6.58
C ILE A 78 -18.26 13.70 -6.09
N GLN A 79 -19.37 13.91 -6.79
CA GLN A 79 -20.34 14.91 -6.41
C GLN A 79 -21.76 14.36 -6.47
N ASP A 80 -22.43 14.44 -5.32
CA ASP A 80 -23.84 14.13 -5.17
C ASP A 80 -24.18 12.72 -5.70
N MET A 81 -23.34 11.73 -5.43
CA MET A 81 -23.54 10.32 -5.85
C MET A 81 -23.06 9.37 -4.76
N SER A 82 -23.74 8.24 -4.56
CA SER A 82 -23.23 7.19 -3.69
C SER A 82 -22.18 6.35 -4.43
N VAL A 83 -21.05 6.08 -3.77
CA VAL A 83 -19.93 5.35 -4.39
C VAL A 83 -19.39 4.28 -3.45
N ASN A 84 -19.12 3.11 -4.02
CA ASN A 84 -18.37 2.04 -3.37
C ASN A 84 -17.04 1.83 -4.09
N LEU A 85 -15.94 2.22 -3.45
CA LEU A 85 -14.58 1.98 -3.93
C LEU A 85 -13.98 0.80 -3.17
N THR A 86 -13.71 -0.29 -3.88
CA THR A 86 -13.02 -1.44 -3.30
C THR A 86 -11.78 -1.82 -4.10
N LYS A 87 -10.63 -1.94 -3.42
CA LYS A 87 -9.35 -2.39 -3.99
C LYS A 87 -8.82 -1.53 -5.16
N ASN A 88 -9.12 -0.24 -5.17
CA ASN A 88 -8.54 0.66 -6.17
C ASN A 88 -7.14 1.11 -5.71
N VAL A 89 -6.26 1.36 -6.67
CA VAL A 89 -4.89 1.81 -6.44
C VAL A 89 -4.72 3.23 -6.95
N PHE A 90 -4.37 4.14 -6.05
CA PHE A 90 -4.00 5.52 -6.33
C PHE A 90 -2.49 5.67 -6.09
N PHE A 91 -1.73 5.81 -7.16
CA PHE A 91 -0.26 5.80 -7.10
C PHE A 91 0.38 6.94 -7.90
N VAL A 92 1.22 7.76 -7.26
CA VAL A 92 2.00 8.82 -7.94
C VAL A 92 1.10 9.75 -8.77
N ASN A 93 -0.04 10.14 -8.24
CA ASN A 93 -0.87 11.17 -8.86
C ASN A 93 -0.48 12.54 -8.30
N ALA A 94 -0.51 13.56 -9.15
CA ALA A 94 -0.33 14.95 -8.73
C ALA A 94 -1.59 15.73 -9.08
N GLY A 95 -2.28 16.28 -8.09
CA GLY A 95 -3.53 17.00 -8.29
C GLY A 95 -3.80 18.06 -7.23
N LEU A 96 -4.94 18.74 -7.33
CA LEU A 96 -5.43 19.59 -6.24
C LEU A 96 -5.67 18.73 -5.00
N HIS A 97 -6.46 17.67 -5.16
CA HIS A 97 -6.63 16.56 -4.23
C HIS A 97 -6.52 15.21 -4.96
N THR A 98 -6.23 14.14 -4.23
CA THR A 98 -6.29 12.77 -4.78
C THR A 98 -7.74 12.34 -4.92
N VAL A 99 -8.55 12.55 -3.88
CA VAL A 99 -10.00 12.32 -3.89
C VAL A 99 -10.72 13.52 -3.30
N ASP A 100 -11.70 14.03 -4.04
CA ASP A 100 -12.64 15.06 -3.59
C ASP A 100 -14.05 14.46 -3.58
N SER A 101 -14.67 14.37 -2.41
CA SER A 101 -16.02 13.83 -2.25
C SER A 101 -16.96 14.88 -1.66
N HIS A 102 -18.03 15.19 -2.40
CA HIS A 102 -19.11 16.10 -2.02
C HIS A 102 -20.39 15.32 -1.85
N GLY A 103 -21.03 15.49 -0.69
CA GLY A 103 -22.46 15.24 -0.46
C GLY A 103 -22.97 13.83 -0.82
N TYR A 104 -23.60 13.15 0.15
CA TYR A 104 -24.49 12.04 -0.17
C TYR A 104 -25.67 12.02 0.82
N SER A 105 -26.90 12.18 0.34
CA SER A 105 -28.05 12.08 1.25
C SER A 105 -28.38 10.62 1.59
N ARG A 106 -28.92 10.37 2.80
CA ARG A 106 -29.51 9.09 3.23
C ARG A 106 -30.70 8.59 2.39
N ILE A 107 -31.12 9.32 1.34
CA ILE A 107 -32.19 8.88 0.45
C ILE A 107 -31.79 7.54 -0.22
N THR A 108 -30.50 7.31 -0.45
CA THR A 108 -29.97 5.96 -0.67
C THR A 108 -29.73 5.28 0.67
N SER A 109 -30.36 4.12 0.89
CA SER A 109 -30.09 3.25 2.04
C SER A 109 -28.65 2.71 2.12
N GLU A 110 -27.82 3.02 1.13
CA GLU A 110 -26.47 2.49 0.94
C GLU A 110 -25.44 3.54 1.37
N THR A 111 -24.64 3.19 2.37
CA THR A 111 -23.53 4.01 2.86
C THR A 111 -22.42 4.10 1.83
N GLN A 112 -21.79 5.26 1.70
CA GLN A 112 -20.58 5.42 0.90
C GLN A 112 -19.43 4.64 1.55
N THR A 113 -18.72 3.82 0.76
CA THR A 113 -17.68 2.92 1.28
C THR A 113 -16.39 3.01 0.46
N PHE A 114 -15.26 3.05 1.14
CA PHE A 114 -13.92 3.02 0.59
C PHE A 114 -13.15 1.93 1.33
N LEU A 115 -13.09 0.72 0.79
CA LEU A 115 -12.48 -0.43 1.46
C LEU A 115 -11.28 -0.97 0.68
N TYR A 116 -10.20 -1.33 1.38
CA TYR A 116 -9.04 -1.98 0.77
C TYR A 116 -8.36 -1.20 -0.36
N ASN A 117 -8.56 0.11 -0.43
CA ASN A 117 -7.90 0.98 -1.40
C ASN A 117 -6.46 1.29 -0.95
N ASN A 118 -5.57 1.49 -1.92
CA ASN A 118 -4.18 1.85 -1.71
C ASN A 118 -3.96 3.31 -2.15
N PHE A 119 -3.49 4.15 -1.23
CA PHE A 119 -3.03 5.51 -1.50
C PHE A 119 -1.52 5.63 -1.20
N GLU A 120 -0.71 5.71 -2.26
CA GLU A 120 0.75 5.70 -2.15
C GLU A 120 1.38 6.76 -3.06
N ASP A 121 2.35 7.51 -2.52
CA ASP A 121 3.13 8.54 -3.22
C ASP A 121 2.33 9.58 -4.03
N ASN A 122 1.07 9.81 -3.66
CA ASN A 122 0.27 10.88 -4.26
C ASN A 122 0.65 12.25 -3.67
N ILE A 123 0.58 13.27 -4.51
CA ILE A 123 0.86 14.66 -4.19
C ILE A 123 -0.41 15.48 -4.43
N ALA A 124 -1.07 15.81 -3.34
CA ALA A 124 -2.14 16.79 -3.27
C ALA A 124 -1.55 18.15 -2.92
N LEU A 125 -1.76 19.11 -3.81
CA LEU A 125 -1.26 20.47 -3.67
C LEU A 125 -2.11 21.31 -2.73
N GLY A 126 -3.35 20.87 -2.45
CA GLY A 126 -4.34 21.63 -1.69
C GLY A 126 -4.67 22.97 -2.36
N HIS A 127 -5.43 23.81 -1.66
CA HIS A 127 -5.92 25.10 -2.17
C HIS A 127 -4.86 26.21 -2.28
N GLY A 128 -3.60 25.83 -2.50
CA GLY A 128 -2.43 26.70 -2.53
C GLY A 128 -2.56 27.93 -3.42
N HIS A 129 -3.32 27.93 -4.52
CA HIS A 129 -3.68 29.12 -5.33
C HIS A 129 -5.10 29.05 -5.91
N GLN A 130 -5.74 30.22 -6.02
CA GLN A 130 -6.91 30.56 -6.87
C GLN A 130 -8.33 30.14 -6.47
N TYR A 131 -8.56 29.30 -5.47
CA TYR A 131 -9.92 29.07 -4.97
C TYR A 131 -10.14 29.76 -3.62
N LEU A 132 -11.06 30.73 -3.58
CA LEU A 132 -11.78 31.03 -2.34
C LEU A 132 -12.71 29.85 -2.09
N GLU A 133 -12.57 29.20 -0.94
CA GLU A 133 -13.52 28.20 -0.46
C GLU A 133 -14.92 28.85 -0.42
N GLN A 134 -15.75 28.55 -1.42
CA GLN A 134 -17.13 29.07 -1.53
C GLN A 134 -18.18 28.10 -0.98
N PHE A 135 -17.77 26.92 -0.55
CA PHE A 135 -18.67 25.88 -0.04
C PHE A 135 -18.26 25.50 1.39
N GLY A 136 -19.08 25.96 2.34
CA GLY A 136 -18.85 25.84 3.77
C GLY A 136 -18.90 27.21 4.46
N TYR A 137 -19.66 27.31 5.56
CA TYR A 137 -19.64 28.49 6.41
C TYR A 137 -18.30 28.52 7.17
N LEU A 138 -17.34 29.31 6.69
CA LEU A 138 -16.19 29.69 7.51
C LEU A 138 -16.72 30.63 8.60
N PRO A 139 -16.60 30.29 9.89
CA PRO A 139 -17.01 31.20 10.95
C PRO A 139 -16.20 32.50 10.82
N GLU A 140 -16.85 33.68 10.88
CA GLU A 140 -16.19 35.01 10.77
C GLU A 140 -14.97 35.22 11.70
N LYS A 141 -14.79 34.33 12.69
CA LYS A 141 -13.72 34.37 13.68
C LYS A 141 -12.53 33.47 13.39
N GLU A 142 -12.60 32.55 12.44
CA GLU A 142 -11.43 31.76 12.02
C GLU A 142 -10.60 32.57 11.04
N GLN A 143 -9.32 32.75 11.38
CA GLN A 143 -8.37 33.38 10.47
C GLN A 143 -8.09 32.40 9.33
N ASP A 144 -8.42 32.80 8.11
CA ASP A 144 -8.10 32.03 6.90
C ASP A 144 -6.58 31.84 6.79
N GLU A 145 -6.15 30.61 7.07
CA GLU A 145 -4.75 30.20 7.04
C GLU A 145 -4.16 30.26 5.61
N PHE A 146 -5.01 30.23 4.58
CA PHE A 146 -4.63 30.25 3.16
C PHE A 146 -4.41 31.67 2.64
N LEU A 147 -5.12 32.68 3.17
CA LEU A 147 -4.89 34.10 2.83
C LEU A 147 -3.49 34.61 3.24
N ARG A 148 -2.87 34.00 4.25
CA ARG A 148 -1.48 34.33 4.66
C ARG A 148 -0.42 33.64 3.82
N ARG A 149 -0.77 32.70 2.94
CA ARG A 149 0.22 31.92 2.18
C ARG A 149 0.68 32.68 0.93
N PRO A 150 1.98 32.69 0.61
CA PRO A 150 2.48 33.36 -0.58
C PRO A 150 1.90 32.72 -1.84
N ARG A 151 1.41 33.59 -2.75
CA ARG A 151 0.69 33.26 -4.00
C ARG A 151 1.45 32.43 -5.05
N ARG A 152 2.59 31.78 -4.72
CA ARG A 152 3.35 30.89 -5.62
C ARG A 152 4.12 29.75 -4.93
N GLN A 153 3.68 29.24 -3.78
CA GLN A 153 4.32 28.06 -3.20
C GLN A 153 3.62 26.78 -3.68
N VAL A 154 4.26 26.04 -4.58
CA VAL A 154 4.01 24.60 -4.74
C VAL A 154 4.49 23.97 -3.43
N ILE A 155 3.63 23.23 -2.75
CA ILE A 155 3.98 22.55 -1.50
C ILE A 155 4.96 21.41 -1.84
N ASN A 156 6.23 21.73 -1.97
CA ASN A 156 7.34 20.80 -1.79
C ASN A 156 7.85 20.88 -0.34
N GLN A 157 6.93 21.04 0.61
CA GLN A 157 7.28 20.85 2.03
C GLN A 157 7.05 19.38 2.36
N GLU A 158 8.15 18.71 2.69
CA GLU A 158 8.15 17.41 3.34
C GLU A 158 7.17 17.45 4.53
N GLY A 159 5.98 16.84 4.35
CA GLY A 159 4.85 16.87 5.30
C GLY A 159 3.95 18.09 5.10
N VAL A 160 2.70 18.01 4.65
CA VAL A 160 1.71 16.93 4.66
C VAL A 160 0.78 17.20 3.46
N SER A 161 0.85 16.36 2.42
CA SER A 161 -0.13 16.35 1.34
C SER A 161 -1.36 15.60 1.83
N PHE A 162 -2.52 16.24 1.93
CA PHE A 162 -3.75 15.54 2.30
C PHE A 162 -4.41 14.97 1.04
N ASP A 163 -4.57 13.65 1.00
CA ASP A 163 -5.06 12.94 -0.17
C ASP A 163 -6.58 13.11 -0.37
N TRP A 164 -7.33 13.16 0.72
CA TRP A 164 -8.78 13.13 0.67
C TRP A 164 -9.44 14.30 1.39
N TRP A 165 -10.39 14.93 0.72
CA TRP A 165 -11.26 15.97 1.25
C TRP A 165 -12.75 15.60 1.19
N THR A 166 -13.49 15.83 2.29
CA THR A 166 -14.91 15.47 2.41
C THR A 166 -15.85 16.68 2.62
N HIS A 167 -16.39 17.22 1.52
CA HIS A 167 -17.34 18.33 1.58
C HIS A 167 -18.77 17.88 1.88
N VAL A 168 -19.47 18.68 2.68
CA VAL A 168 -20.93 18.67 2.77
C VAL A 168 -21.49 19.54 1.63
N GLY A 169 -22.41 19.01 0.83
CA GLY A 169 -23.00 19.75 -0.31
C GLY A 169 -23.81 20.96 0.14
N THR A 170 -24.93 20.73 0.83
CA THR A 170 -25.79 21.78 1.40
C THR A 170 -25.91 21.66 2.93
N GLU A 171 -26.09 22.77 3.66
CA GLU A 171 -26.12 22.76 5.14
C GLU A 171 -27.20 21.84 5.74
N THR A 172 -28.31 21.62 5.02
CA THR A 172 -29.37 20.69 5.41
C THR A 172 -28.94 19.22 5.38
N GLU A 173 -27.98 18.88 4.51
CA GLU A 173 -27.45 17.52 4.40
C GLU A 173 -26.50 17.19 5.58
N ARG A 174 -25.99 18.19 6.31
CA ARG A 174 -25.12 17.98 7.48
C ARG A 174 -25.74 17.07 8.55
N TYR A 175 -27.06 17.13 8.72
CA TYR A 175 -27.79 16.33 9.71
C TYR A 175 -28.27 14.98 9.17
N ASP A 176 -28.29 14.83 7.85
CA ASP A 176 -28.75 13.62 7.16
C ASP A 176 -27.59 12.75 6.66
N ILE A 177 -26.39 13.28 6.45
CA ILE A 177 -25.22 12.51 6.00
C ILE A 177 -24.73 11.62 7.17
N GLY A 178 -24.42 10.36 6.87
CA GLY A 178 -23.83 9.42 7.82
C GLY A 178 -22.31 9.64 7.96
N SER A 179 -21.59 8.60 8.40
CA SER A 179 -20.15 8.53 8.22
C SER A 179 -19.81 7.76 6.94
N ILE A 180 -18.70 8.16 6.30
CA ILE A 180 -18.12 7.39 5.19
C ILE A 180 -17.27 6.27 5.81
N ASP A 181 -17.55 5.02 5.42
CA ASP A 181 -16.76 3.87 5.88
C ASP A 181 -15.48 3.76 5.03
N ALA A 182 -14.34 4.07 5.62
CA ALA A 182 -13.03 4.08 4.98
C ALA A 182 -12.04 3.10 5.62
N ARG A 183 -12.57 2.07 6.28
CA ARG A 183 -11.76 1.10 7.02
C ARG A 183 -10.94 0.23 6.08
N LEU A 184 -9.85 -0.33 6.62
CA LEU A 184 -9.00 -1.29 5.94
C LEU A 184 -8.37 -0.73 4.65
N ASN A 185 -8.17 0.58 4.56
CA ASN A 185 -7.36 1.20 3.52
C ASN A 185 -5.89 1.29 3.95
N TYR A 186 -5.00 1.34 2.96
CA TYR A 186 -3.60 1.64 3.15
C TYR A 186 -3.30 3.08 2.72
N TRP A 187 -2.69 3.85 3.60
CA TRP A 187 -2.47 5.30 3.46
C TRP A 187 -1.00 5.68 3.23
N GLY A 188 -0.16 4.70 2.90
CA GLY A 188 1.28 4.88 2.73
C GLY A 188 2.10 4.46 3.95
N TYR A 189 3.43 4.54 3.82
CA TYR A 189 4.38 4.17 4.86
C TYR A 189 4.83 5.39 5.68
N PRO A 190 4.95 5.28 7.02
CA PRO A 190 4.54 4.15 7.85
C PRO A 190 3.02 4.03 7.91
N GLY A 191 2.47 2.81 7.86
CA GLY A 191 1.03 2.60 8.03
C GLY A 191 0.68 2.78 9.50
N VAL A 192 0.42 4.02 9.90
CA VAL A 192 0.03 4.36 11.27
C VAL A 192 -1.14 5.31 11.21
N GLU A 193 -1.94 5.31 12.27
CA GLU A 193 -3.18 6.08 12.28
C GLU A 193 -2.93 7.57 12.03
N SER A 194 -1.83 8.10 12.56
CA SER A 194 -1.45 9.50 12.35
C SER A 194 -1.17 9.85 10.89
N VAL A 195 -0.72 8.90 10.07
CA VAL A 195 -0.52 9.10 8.63
C VAL A 195 -1.86 9.13 7.91
N ALA A 196 -2.79 8.24 8.27
CA ALA A 196 -4.15 8.26 7.74
C ALA A 196 -4.89 9.54 8.14
N ALA A 197 -4.87 9.91 9.42
CA ALA A 197 -5.48 11.14 9.92
C ALA A 197 -4.85 12.39 9.30
N GLY A 198 -3.53 12.40 9.03
CA GLY A 198 -2.88 13.51 8.33
C GLY A 198 -3.24 13.62 6.85
N LYS A 199 -3.74 12.54 6.23
CA LYS A 199 -4.11 12.46 4.80
C LYS A 199 -5.60 12.68 4.54
N ILE A 200 -6.44 12.61 5.57
CA ILE A 200 -7.89 12.72 5.46
C ILE A 200 -8.33 14.00 6.14
N ARG A 201 -9.03 14.88 5.41
CA ARG A 201 -9.72 16.03 5.98
C ARG A 201 -11.19 15.70 6.19
N ASP A 202 -11.59 15.56 7.45
CA ASP A 202 -12.93 15.11 7.84
C ASP A 202 -13.54 15.95 8.99
N PHE A 203 -14.70 15.52 9.50
CA PHE A 203 -15.40 16.15 10.62
C PHE A 203 -14.52 16.36 11.88
N SER A 204 -13.53 15.49 12.11
CA SER A 204 -12.65 15.57 13.29
C SER A 204 -11.70 16.76 13.22
N ASP A 205 -11.30 17.15 12.01
CA ASP A 205 -10.53 18.37 11.74
C ASP A 205 -11.43 19.60 11.73
N TYR A 206 -12.53 19.54 10.98
CA TYR A 206 -13.44 20.67 10.79
C TYR A 206 -14.90 20.24 10.93
N PRO A 207 -15.69 20.82 11.88
CA PRO A 207 -17.06 20.39 12.17
C PRO A 207 -18.06 20.52 11.00
N TYR A 208 -17.69 21.17 9.89
CA TYR A 208 -18.51 21.33 8.70
C TYR A 208 -18.25 20.28 7.62
N LEU A 209 -17.25 19.39 7.78
CA LEU A 209 -16.92 18.31 6.87
C LEU A 209 -17.66 17.00 7.23
N ILE A 210 -17.64 16.01 6.34
CA ILE A 210 -18.26 14.70 6.58
C ILE A 210 -17.32 13.84 7.43
N LYS A 211 -17.86 13.10 8.41
CA LYS A 211 -17.10 12.18 9.25
C LYS A 211 -16.61 10.97 8.44
N VAL A 212 -15.34 10.61 8.58
CA VAL A 212 -14.75 9.43 7.94
C VAL A 212 -14.34 8.41 8.99
N ASP A 213 -14.91 7.20 8.93
CA ASP A 213 -14.51 6.10 9.79
C ASP A 213 -13.37 5.32 9.11
N TYR A 214 -12.11 5.70 9.37
CA TYR A 214 -10.94 5.08 8.73
C TYR A 214 -10.26 3.98 9.57
N GLN A 215 -10.64 3.79 10.84
CA GLN A 215 -10.09 2.77 11.73
C GLN A 215 -10.87 1.44 11.68
N PRO A 216 -10.21 0.27 11.57
CA PRO A 216 -8.75 0.09 11.59
C PRO A 216 -8.11 0.40 10.24
N ILE A 217 -6.92 1.01 10.28
CA ILE A 217 -6.06 1.19 9.11
C ILE A 217 -5.20 -0.06 8.89
N LEU A 218 -4.67 -0.22 7.69
CA LEU A 218 -3.70 -1.27 7.42
C LEU A 218 -2.28 -0.78 7.78
N GLU A 219 -1.76 -1.22 8.92
CA GLU A 219 -0.50 -0.69 9.50
C GLU A 219 0.76 -1.15 8.78
N SER A 220 0.77 -2.45 8.49
CA SER A 220 1.65 -3.07 7.53
C SER A 220 0.73 -3.98 6.73
N ASN A 221 1.01 -4.10 5.45
CA ASN A 221 0.09 -4.74 4.55
C ASN A 221 -0.13 -6.25 4.82
N SER A 222 0.19 -6.87 5.96
CA SER A 222 0.05 -8.33 6.16
C SER A 222 -1.33 -8.96 5.84
N SER A 223 -2.40 -8.18 5.66
CA SER A 223 -3.71 -8.62 5.13
C SER A 223 -3.99 -8.27 3.64
N LEU A 224 -3.21 -7.38 3.02
CA LEU A 224 -3.24 -7.00 1.59
C LEU A 224 -1.97 -7.40 0.81
N LEU A 225 -0.91 -7.71 1.53
CA LEU A 225 0.33 -8.31 1.11
C LEU A 225 0.31 -9.75 1.50
N GLU A 226 0.69 -10.52 0.51
CA GLU A 226 1.26 -11.82 0.72
C GLU A 226 2.78 -11.62 0.81
N GLY A 227 3.34 -11.69 2.03
CA GLY A 227 4.80 -11.59 2.24
C GLY A 227 5.39 -10.18 2.08
N ASP A 228 6.51 -10.08 1.34
CA ASP A 228 7.43 -8.91 1.32
C ASP A 228 7.17 -7.90 0.18
N CYS A 229 5.96 -7.88 -0.40
CA CYS A 229 5.66 -7.05 -1.58
C CYS A 229 5.21 -5.61 -1.22
N PRO A 230 4.96 -4.72 -2.21
CA PRO A 230 4.27 -3.44 -1.97
C PRO A 230 2.73 -3.56 -1.96
N ALA A 231 2.03 -2.58 -1.39
CA ALA A 231 0.56 -2.61 -1.28
C ALA A 231 -0.12 -2.79 -2.65
N GLY A 232 -1.10 -3.69 -2.73
CA GLY A 232 -1.79 -4.02 -3.99
C GLY A 232 -1.05 -5.06 -4.87
N TRP A 233 0.18 -5.43 -4.53
CA TRP A 233 0.91 -6.52 -5.15
C TRP A 233 0.70 -7.82 -4.37
N PHE A 234 0.71 -8.95 -5.06
CA PHE A 234 0.64 -10.29 -4.45
C PHE A 234 1.91 -11.08 -4.74
N GLN A 235 2.32 -11.94 -3.81
CA GLN A 235 3.52 -12.74 -3.95
C GLN A 235 3.19 -14.09 -4.60
N ALA A 236 4.04 -14.51 -5.54
CA ALA A 236 4.04 -15.88 -6.05
C ALA A 236 5.48 -16.38 -6.18
N GLY A 237 5.63 -17.70 -6.05
CA GLY A 237 6.94 -18.38 -6.01
C GLY A 237 7.21 -19.05 -4.67
N LEU A 238 8.31 -19.81 -4.64
CA LEU A 238 8.77 -20.59 -3.48
C LEU A 238 10.18 -20.15 -3.08
N GLU A 239 10.42 -20.09 -1.78
CA GLU A 239 11.73 -19.84 -1.17
C GLU A 239 12.46 -18.63 -1.77
N GLU A 240 13.59 -18.84 -2.45
CA GLU A 240 14.44 -17.79 -3.04
C GLU A 240 13.88 -17.21 -4.34
N PHE A 241 12.86 -17.83 -4.95
CA PHE A 241 12.26 -17.41 -6.22
C PHE A 241 10.92 -16.69 -6.01
N LYS A 242 10.74 -16.03 -4.88
CA LYS A 242 9.55 -15.23 -4.61
C LYS A 242 9.62 -13.91 -5.38
N SER A 243 8.53 -13.55 -6.04
CA SER A 243 8.41 -12.28 -6.75
C SER A 243 7.05 -11.66 -6.49
N CYS A 244 6.99 -10.35 -6.62
CA CYS A 244 5.80 -9.56 -6.44
C CYS A 244 5.13 -9.33 -7.78
N PHE A 245 3.84 -9.62 -7.85
CA PHE A 245 3.04 -9.47 -9.06
C PHE A 245 1.91 -8.47 -8.83
N LEU A 246 1.67 -7.64 -9.84
CA LEU A 246 0.51 -6.75 -9.91
C LEU A 246 -0.32 -7.12 -11.13
N PHE A 247 -1.55 -7.55 -10.90
CA PHE A 247 -2.48 -7.85 -12.00
C PHE A 247 -3.18 -6.58 -12.46
N VAL A 248 -3.04 -6.25 -13.75
CA VAL A 248 -3.70 -5.11 -14.38
C VAL A 248 -4.75 -5.64 -15.36
N GLY A 249 -6.02 -5.49 -14.97
CA GLY A 249 -7.13 -6.00 -15.77
C GLY A 249 -7.51 -5.15 -16.99
N ALA A 250 -6.78 -4.06 -17.25
CA ALA A 250 -7.00 -3.17 -18.38
C ALA A 250 -6.34 -3.71 -19.65
N ALA A 251 -7.04 -3.61 -20.78
CA ALA A 251 -6.53 -4.08 -22.06
C ALA A 251 -5.51 -3.09 -22.64
N ALA A 252 -4.30 -3.57 -22.90
CA ALA A 252 -3.21 -2.79 -23.47
C ALA A 252 -2.43 -3.62 -24.50
N THR A 253 -1.66 -2.96 -25.36
CA THR A 253 -0.68 -3.63 -26.22
C THR A 253 0.50 -4.11 -25.38
N TYR A 254 1.31 -5.04 -25.91
CA TYR A 254 2.50 -5.50 -25.19
C TYR A 254 3.51 -4.37 -24.93
N ALA A 255 3.63 -3.44 -25.88
CA ALA A 255 4.51 -2.26 -25.76
C ALA A 255 4.01 -1.30 -24.66
N ASP A 256 2.71 -1.04 -24.60
CA ASP A 256 2.15 -0.19 -23.55
C ASP A 256 2.24 -0.84 -22.17
N ALA A 257 2.01 -2.16 -22.10
CA ALA A 257 2.15 -2.94 -20.86
C ALA A 257 3.58 -2.90 -20.32
N THR A 258 4.59 -3.04 -21.20
CA THR A 258 6.01 -2.93 -20.82
C THR A 258 6.36 -1.53 -20.32
N LEU A 259 5.98 -0.48 -21.05
CA LEU A 259 6.18 0.90 -20.63
C LEU A 259 5.51 1.23 -19.29
N TYR A 260 4.33 0.66 -19.03
CA TYR A 260 3.62 0.83 -17.76
C TYR A 260 4.32 0.14 -16.60
N CYS A 261 4.73 -1.13 -16.78
CA CYS A 261 5.46 -1.84 -15.74
C CYS A 261 6.79 -1.14 -15.42
N GLU A 262 7.53 -0.68 -16.44
CA GLU A 262 8.78 0.06 -16.26
C GLU A 262 8.59 1.36 -15.46
N ALA A 263 7.47 2.06 -15.67
CA ALA A 263 7.14 3.28 -14.92
C ALA A 263 7.04 3.05 -13.40
N MET A 264 6.64 1.84 -12.98
CA MET A 264 6.56 1.45 -11.56
C MET A 264 7.86 0.79 -11.05
N GLY A 265 8.93 0.82 -11.85
CA GLY A 265 10.16 0.10 -11.58
C GLY A 265 9.96 -1.42 -11.54
N ALA A 266 9.07 -1.93 -12.39
CA ALA A 266 8.73 -3.33 -12.58
C ALA A 266 8.91 -3.72 -14.06
N PHE A 267 8.73 -4.98 -14.40
CA PHE A 267 8.82 -5.47 -15.78
C PHE A 267 7.67 -6.45 -16.07
N VAL A 268 7.37 -6.69 -17.34
CA VAL A 268 6.40 -7.76 -17.71
C VAL A 268 7.04 -9.11 -17.38
N PRO A 269 6.37 -10.00 -16.62
CA PRO A 269 6.99 -11.21 -16.10
C PRO A 269 7.65 -12.05 -17.16
N TYR A 270 8.84 -12.52 -16.83
CA TYR A 270 9.58 -13.42 -17.69
C TYR A 270 9.44 -14.86 -17.16
N LEU A 271 8.66 -15.66 -17.88
CA LEU A 271 8.34 -17.03 -17.49
C LEU A 271 8.90 -18.03 -18.49
N ARG A 272 9.55 -19.07 -17.98
CA ARG A 272 9.92 -20.26 -18.75
C ARG A 272 8.80 -21.30 -18.65
N THR A 273 8.70 -22.21 -19.61
CA THR A 273 7.65 -23.24 -19.65
C THR A 273 7.61 -24.17 -18.42
N ASP A 274 8.74 -24.28 -17.71
CA ASP A 274 8.89 -25.10 -16.50
C ASP A 274 8.99 -24.26 -15.21
N ASP A 275 8.65 -22.96 -15.28
CA ASP A 275 8.72 -22.07 -14.12
C ASP A 275 7.64 -22.43 -13.09
N VAL A 276 8.03 -22.68 -11.85
CA VAL A 276 7.13 -23.03 -10.74
C VAL A 276 6.12 -21.91 -10.46
N ARG A 277 6.51 -20.65 -10.74
CA ARG A 277 5.67 -19.46 -10.54
C ARG A 277 4.51 -19.40 -11.52
N GLN A 278 4.63 -20.00 -12.70
CA GLN A 278 3.66 -19.93 -13.79
C GLN A 278 2.26 -20.40 -13.36
N LYS A 279 2.17 -21.58 -12.73
CA LYS A 279 0.88 -22.14 -12.31
C LYS A 279 0.28 -21.37 -11.14
N GLN A 280 1.11 -20.97 -10.18
CA GLN A 280 0.66 -20.20 -9.02
C GLN A 280 0.15 -18.81 -9.44
N LEU A 281 0.85 -18.13 -10.35
CA LEU A 281 0.44 -16.86 -10.92
C LEU A 281 -0.91 -16.97 -11.64
N ALA A 282 -1.03 -17.95 -12.54
CA ALA A 282 -2.27 -18.21 -13.28
C ALA A 282 -3.46 -18.45 -12.35
N GLN A 283 -3.30 -19.31 -11.34
CA GLN A 283 -4.33 -19.62 -10.34
C GLN A 283 -4.76 -18.39 -9.54
N ARG A 284 -3.79 -17.55 -9.13
CA ARG A 284 -4.09 -16.34 -8.35
C ARG A 284 -4.90 -15.32 -9.14
N ILE A 285 -4.54 -15.11 -10.40
CA ILE A 285 -5.26 -14.19 -11.27
C ILE A 285 -6.67 -14.72 -11.58
N ASP A 286 -6.82 -16.04 -11.78
CA ASP A 286 -8.14 -16.66 -11.96
C ASP A 286 -9.03 -16.48 -10.72
N GLN A 287 -8.47 -16.66 -9.51
CA GLN A 287 -9.18 -16.39 -8.25
C GLN A 287 -9.64 -14.94 -8.14
N PHE A 288 -8.76 -13.97 -8.44
CA PHE A 288 -9.13 -12.55 -8.43
C PHE A 288 -10.22 -12.25 -9.46
N SER A 289 -10.13 -12.83 -10.65
CA SER A 289 -11.13 -12.64 -11.70
C SER A 289 -12.52 -13.18 -11.28
N GLN A 290 -12.57 -14.28 -10.52
CA GLN A 290 -13.82 -14.91 -10.08
C GLN A 290 -14.41 -14.26 -8.82
N GLN A 291 -13.56 -13.85 -7.86
CA GLN A 291 -14.00 -13.26 -6.60
C GLN A 291 -14.78 -11.95 -6.79
N TYR A 292 -14.46 -11.19 -7.84
CA TYR A 292 -15.03 -9.87 -8.13
C TYR A 292 -15.94 -9.85 -9.35
N LEU A 293 -16.65 -10.97 -9.59
CA LEU A 293 -17.79 -11.01 -10.50
C LEU A 293 -18.95 -10.21 -9.90
N THR A 294 -19.33 -9.14 -10.58
CA THR A 294 -20.52 -8.37 -10.22
C THR A 294 -21.77 -9.18 -10.60
N ASP A 295 -22.89 -8.97 -9.91
CA ASP A 295 -24.16 -9.64 -10.22
C ASP A 295 -24.53 -9.60 -11.73
N PRO A 296 -24.44 -8.46 -12.44
CA PRO A 296 -24.70 -8.43 -13.88
C PRO A 296 -23.77 -9.34 -14.70
N GLU A 297 -22.53 -9.58 -14.27
CA GLU A 297 -21.61 -10.50 -14.94
C GLU A 297 -21.86 -11.96 -14.56
N ARG A 298 -22.42 -12.24 -13.38
CA ARG A 298 -22.82 -13.61 -13.00
C ARG A 298 -23.94 -14.14 -13.90
N PHE A 299 -24.83 -13.26 -14.34
CA PHE A 299 -25.93 -13.61 -15.24
C PHE A 299 -25.52 -13.62 -16.72
N ASP A 300 -24.35 -13.07 -17.06
CA ASP A 300 -23.78 -13.21 -18.39
C ASP A 300 -23.13 -14.59 -18.55
N SER A 301 -23.80 -15.48 -19.28
CA SER A 301 -23.33 -16.84 -19.58
C SER A 301 -21.97 -16.92 -20.28
N PHE A 302 -21.46 -15.80 -20.83
CA PHE A 302 -20.13 -15.71 -21.43
C PHE A 302 -19.03 -15.35 -20.42
N ALA A 303 -19.33 -14.56 -19.39
CA ALA A 303 -18.33 -14.05 -18.43
C ALA A 303 -17.75 -15.14 -17.51
N LEU A 304 -18.54 -16.18 -17.19
CA LEU A 304 -18.09 -17.36 -16.43
C LEU A 304 -17.19 -18.31 -17.24
N ARG A 305 -17.16 -18.18 -18.57
CA ARG A 305 -16.45 -19.13 -19.46
C ARG A 305 -15.26 -18.55 -20.19
N SER A 306 -15.10 -17.23 -20.28
CA SER A 306 -13.93 -16.62 -20.93
C SER A 306 -12.67 -16.88 -20.10
N ASP A 307 -11.70 -17.59 -20.68
CA ASP A 307 -10.36 -17.71 -20.12
C ASP A 307 -9.66 -16.36 -20.21
N THR A 308 -9.15 -15.85 -19.09
CA THR A 308 -8.39 -14.59 -19.10
C THR A 308 -6.98 -14.92 -19.57
N VAL A 309 -6.56 -14.27 -20.65
CA VAL A 309 -5.20 -14.37 -21.17
C VAL A 309 -4.46 -13.08 -20.88
N ILE A 310 -3.24 -13.19 -20.35
CA ILE A 310 -2.44 -12.05 -19.92
C ILE A 310 -1.10 -11.98 -20.65
N TRP A 311 -0.57 -10.77 -20.85
CA TRP A 311 0.76 -10.57 -21.42
C TRP A 311 1.88 -11.10 -20.50
N ILE A 312 2.82 -11.85 -21.08
CA ILE A 312 4.06 -12.33 -20.45
C ILE A 312 5.22 -12.31 -21.46
N SER A 313 6.44 -12.44 -20.97
CA SER A 313 7.64 -12.65 -21.78
C SER A 313 8.18 -14.08 -21.61
N SER A 314 8.76 -14.67 -22.65
CA SER A 314 9.38 -16.01 -22.60
C SER A 314 10.45 -16.21 -23.68
N VAL A 315 11.45 -17.06 -23.40
CA VAL A 315 12.50 -17.47 -24.37
C VAL A 315 11.91 -18.16 -25.60
N THR A 316 10.82 -18.91 -25.42
CA THR A 316 10.27 -19.81 -26.44
C THR A 316 9.48 -19.07 -27.53
N ILE A 317 9.29 -17.76 -27.38
CA ILE A 317 8.49 -16.94 -28.29
C ILE A 317 9.40 -16.24 -29.30
N PRO A 318 9.09 -16.32 -30.60
CA PRO A 318 9.84 -15.61 -31.64
C PRO A 318 9.84 -14.08 -31.41
N SER A 319 10.90 -13.39 -31.80
CA SER A 319 11.00 -11.92 -31.68
C SER A 319 9.91 -11.12 -32.42
N THR A 320 9.18 -11.76 -33.33
CA THR A 320 8.08 -11.15 -34.10
C THR A 320 6.71 -11.31 -33.43
N GLN A 321 6.64 -12.03 -32.30
CA GLN A 321 5.39 -12.31 -31.58
C GLN A 321 5.57 -12.04 -30.09
N CYS A 322 4.46 -11.87 -29.38
CA CYS A 322 4.43 -11.65 -27.95
C CYS A 322 3.76 -12.80 -27.21
N GLY A 323 4.17 -13.02 -25.97
CA GLY A 323 3.75 -14.15 -25.15
C GLY A 323 2.49 -13.90 -24.38
N TRP A 324 1.64 -14.90 -24.27
CA TRP A 324 0.49 -14.84 -23.40
C TRP A 324 0.42 -16.06 -22.47
N LEU A 325 -0.14 -15.86 -21.29
CA LEU A 325 -0.43 -16.89 -20.30
C LEU A 325 -1.94 -17.01 -20.10
N SER A 326 -2.49 -18.22 -20.22
CA SER A 326 -3.87 -18.51 -19.82
C SER A 326 -3.96 -18.65 -18.30
N THR A 327 -4.86 -17.90 -17.67
CA THR A 327 -5.04 -17.96 -16.21
C THR A 327 -5.71 -19.26 -15.77
N ARG A 328 -6.57 -19.85 -16.61
CA ARG A 328 -7.27 -21.10 -16.26
C ARG A 328 -6.42 -22.35 -16.46
N THR A 329 -5.68 -22.41 -17.58
CA THR A 329 -4.89 -23.61 -17.92
C THR A 329 -3.44 -23.49 -17.52
N GLY A 330 -2.96 -22.27 -17.25
CA GLY A 330 -1.55 -21.98 -17.04
C GLY A 330 -0.71 -22.19 -18.30
N LYS A 331 -1.29 -22.32 -19.51
CA LYS A 331 -0.53 -22.53 -20.75
C LYS A 331 0.04 -21.23 -21.28
N ILE A 332 1.25 -21.31 -21.85
CA ILE A 332 1.92 -20.22 -22.54
C ILE A 332 1.74 -20.41 -24.05
N GLY A 333 1.44 -19.33 -24.76
CA GLY A 333 1.40 -19.29 -26.22
C GLY A 333 1.96 -17.99 -26.77
N SER A 334 1.86 -17.83 -28.09
CA SER A 334 2.27 -16.61 -28.79
C SER A 334 1.10 -15.98 -29.54
N GLN A 335 1.13 -14.65 -29.67
CA GLN A 335 0.15 -13.87 -30.40
C GLN A 335 0.76 -12.57 -30.94
N ASN A 336 -0.01 -11.83 -31.74
CA ASN A 336 0.38 -10.51 -32.23
C ASN A 336 0.46 -9.50 -31.07
N CYS A 337 1.61 -8.83 -30.93
CA CYS A 337 1.90 -7.84 -29.89
C CYS A 337 0.95 -6.63 -29.85
N ASN A 338 0.28 -6.32 -30.97
CA ASN A 338 -0.65 -5.21 -31.08
C ASN A 338 -2.07 -5.55 -30.59
N ASN A 339 -2.32 -6.80 -30.19
CA ASN A 339 -3.60 -7.16 -29.60
C ASN A 339 -3.77 -6.49 -28.23
N LEU A 340 -5.02 -6.25 -27.86
CA LEU A 340 -5.34 -5.65 -26.57
C LEU A 340 -5.67 -6.76 -25.58
N MET A 341 -4.82 -6.92 -24.56
CA MET A 341 -5.00 -7.92 -23.51
C MET A 341 -4.64 -7.33 -22.15
N PRO A 342 -5.24 -7.86 -21.05
CA PRO A 342 -4.77 -7.55 -19.72
C PRO A 342 -3.33 -8.04 -19.53
N PHE A 343 -2.68 -7.53 -18.49
CA PHE A 343 -1.27 -7.82 -18.27
C PHE A 343 -0.95 -7.88 -16.79
N VAL A 344 0.28 -8.26 -16.50
CA VAL A 344 0.80 -8.37 -15.15
C VAL A 344 2.18 -7.74 -15.14
N CYS A 345 2.52 -7.09 -14.03
CA CYS A 345 3.87 -6.60 -13.78
C CYS A 345 4.53 -7.45 -12.69
N GLU A 346 5.84 -7.64 -12.79
CA GLU A 346 6.70 -8.34 -11.85
C GLU A 346 7.75 -7.38 -11.27
N LYS A 347 7.97 -7.46 -9.96
CA LYS A 347 9.08 -6.81 -9.28
C LYS A 347 9.69 -7.79 -8.28
N GLY A 348 11.01 -7.74 -8.11
CA GLY A 348 11.68 -8.54 -7.09
C GLY A 348 11.21 -8.14 -5.69
N THR A 349 11.16 -9.10 -4.76
CA THR A 349 11.03 -8.79 -3.33
C THR A 349 12.27 -8.01 -2.90
N GLN A 350 12.12 -7.01 -2.03
CA GLN A 350 13.31 -6.40 -1.43
C GLN A 350 14.13 -7.51 -0.74
N PRO A 351 15.47 -7.53 -0.88
CA PRO A 351 16.27 -8.56 -0.23
C PRO A 351 16.01 -8.50 1.27
N TYR A 352 15.70 -9.64 1.87
CA TYR A 352 15.57 -9.78 3.32
C TYR A 352 16.85 -9.22 3.97
N ILE A 353 16.75 -8.04 4.58
CA ILE A 353 17.84 -7.47 5.35
C ILE A 353 17.77 -8.16 6.71
N GLU A 354 18.67 -9.12 6.94
CA GLU A 354 18.79 -9.77 8.23
C GLU A 354 18.82 -8.72 9.35
N PRO A 355 17.96 -8.83 10.38
CA PRO A 355 18.01 -7.94 11.52
C PRO A 355 19.44 -7.95 12.08
N VAL A 356 19.96 -6.78 12.43
CA VAL A 356 21.39 -6.57 12.75
C VAL A 356 21.93 -7.63 13.71
N LEU A 357 21.12 -8.08 14.67
CA LEU A 357 21.44 -9.09 15.69
C LEU A 357 21.73 -10.51 15.14
N TRP A 358 21.26 -10.84 13.94
CA TRP A 358 21.37 -12.18 13.34
C TRP A 358 22.50 -12.32 12.33
N ARG A 359 23.21 -11.22 12.02
CA ARG A 359 24.38 -11.28 11.14
C ARG A 359 25.42 -12.21 11.77
N ALA A 360 25.92 -13.16 10.98
CA ALA A 360 26.89 -14.17 11.43
C ALA A 360 28.09 -13.55 12.18
N GLY A 361 28.55 -12.36 11.77
CA GLY A 361 29.62 -11.63 12.45
C GLY A 361 29.30 -11.24 13.90
N ILE A 362 28.06 -10.87 14.21
CA ILE A 362 27.64 -10.48 15.57
C ILE A 362 27.45 -11.73 16.44
N ILE A 363 26.91 -12.82 15.89
CA ILE A 363 26.79 -14.10 16.61
C ILE A 363 28.17 -14.62 17.01
N ILE A 364 29.13 -14.60 16.08
CA ILE A 364 30.51 -15.02 16.34
C ILE A 364 31.16 -14.13 17.41
N ALA A 365 30.96 -12.80 17.35
CA ALA A 365 31.49 -11.88 18.35
C ALA A 365 30.93 -12.14 19.76
N VAL A 366 29.62 -12.41 19.90
CA VAL A 366 28.99 -12.74 21.19
C VAL A 366 29.55 -14.03 21.76
N ILE A 367 29.75 -15.06 20.92
CA ILE A 367 30.34 -16.34 21.35
C ILE A 367 31.79 -16.14 21.83
N ILE A 368 32.60 -15.37 21.10
CA ILE A 368 33.99 -15.10 21.46
C ILE A 368 34.08 -14.30 22.77
N ILE A 369 33.23 -13.27 22.93
CA ILE A 369 33.16 -12.49 24.17
C ILE A 369 32.72 -13.38 25.35
N GLY A 370 31.72 -14.24 25.14
CA GLY A 370 31.29 -15.21 26.14
C GLY A 370 32.40 -16.17 26.57
N LEU A 371 33.17 -16.71 25.61
CA LEU A 371 34.33 -17.57 25.88
C LEU A 371 35.44 -16.82 26.63
N LEU A 372 35.76 -15.58 26.24
CA LEU A 372 36.74 -14.75 26.92
C LEU A 372 36.36 -14.46 28.37
N LEU A 373 35.08 -14.13 28.62
CA LEU A 373 34.57 -13.91 29.98
C LEU A 373 34.63 -15.19 30.82
N ALA A 374 34.30 -16.35 30.24
CA ALA A 374 34.42 -17.63 30.94
C ALA A 374 35.88 -17.96 31.30
N ILE A 375 36.83 -17.73 30.40
CA ILE A 375 38.27 -17.93 30.66
C ILE A 375 38.76 -16.97 31.75
N LEU A 376 38.38 -15.70 31.68
CA LEU A 376 38.74 -14.71 32.72
C LEU A 376 38.18 -15.11 34.09
N PHE A 377 36.94 -15.61 34.14
CA PHE A 377 36.34 -16.09 35.37
C PHE A 377 37.08 -17.30 35.94
N LEU A 378 37.45 -18.28 35.09
CA LEU A 378 38.25 -19.43 35.51
C LEU A 378 39.64 -19.02 36.02
N LEU A 379 40.30 -18.07 35.37
CA LEU A 379 41.59 -17.54 35.81
C LEU A 379 41.46 -16.81 37.15
N ALA A 380 40.39 -16.05 37.36
CA ALA A 380 40.11 -15.39 38.64
C ALA A 380 39.87 -16.42 39.76
N LEU A 381 39.13 -17.50 39.49
CA LEU A 381 38.94 -18.59 40.44
C LEU A 381 40.27 -19.31 40.76
N CYS A 382 41.07 -19.63 39.75
CA CYS A 382 42.39 -20.22 39.94
C CYS A 382 43.31 -19.29 40.74
N TRP A 383 43.24 -17.98 40.52
CA TRP A 383 43.99 -16.99 41.29
C TRP A 383 43.53 -16.95 42.75
N CYS A 384 42.23 -16.94 43.01
CA CYS A 384 41.68 -16.97 44.37
C CYS A 384 42.11 -18.24 45.13
N ILE A 385 42.05 -19.41 44.48
CA ILE A 385 42.51 -20.68 45.07
C ILE A 385 44.02 -20.63 45.36
N LYS A 386 44.83 -20.18 44.38
CA LYS A 386 46.28 -20.06 44.56
C LYS A 386 46.66 -19.06 45.65
N SER A 387 45.96 -17.93 45.72
CA SER A 387 46.17 -16.90 46.74
C SER A 387 45.82 -17.41 48.14
N ARG A 388 44.74 -18.19 48.27
CA ARG A 388 44.36 -18.80 49.54
C ARG A 388 45.41 -19.79 50.01
N ARG A 389 45.88 -20.67 49.13
CA ARG A 389 46.93 -21.65 49.42
C ARG A 389 48.25 -20.98 49.83
N ARG A 390 48.64 -19.90 49.14
CA ARG A 390 49.83 -19.11 49.51
C ARG A 390 49.72 -18.46 50.88
N ASN A 391 48.52 -18.00 51.28
CA ASN A 391 48.29 -17.45 52.62
C ASN A 391 48.37 -18.54 53.71
N GLU A 392 47.86 -19.74 53.44
CA GLU A 392 47.98 -20.90 54.33
C GLU A 392 49.47 -21.28 54.52
N ASP A 393 50.24 -21.40 53.44
CA ASP A 393 51.69 -21.69 53.50
C ASP A 393 52.46 -20.62 54.30
N ILE A 394 52.08 -19.34 54.19
CA ILE A 394 52.69 -18.24 54.95
C ILE A 394 52.35 -18.35 56.44
N ILE A 395 51.13 -18.76 56.80
CA ILE A 395 50.72 -18.97 58.20
C ILE A 395 51.47 -20.16 58.80
N GLU A 396 51.59 -21.27 58.08
CA GLU A 396 52.34 -22.45 58.53
C GLU A 396 53.83 -22.13 58.76
N ARG A 397 54.47 -21.42 57.82
CA ARG A 397 55.87 -20.97 58.00
C ARG A 397 56.03 -20.07 59.24
N LYS A 398 55.09 -19.16 59.48
CA LYS A 398 55.08 -18.31 60.69
C LYS A 398 54.88 -19.14 61.97
N ASN A 399 54.09 -20.20 61.93
CA ASN A 399 53.86 -21.09 63.07
C ASN A 399 55.09 -21.96 63.38
N ILE A 400 55.78 -22.48 62.35
CA ILE A 400 57.04 -23.21 62.51
C ILE A 400 58.12 -22.31 63.15
N ILE A 401 58.26 -21.06 62.68
CA ILE A 401 59.21 -20.09 63.27
C ILE A 401 58.86 -19.79 64.74
N ARG A 402 57.57 -19.66 65.08
CA ARG A 402 57.16 -19.46 66.49
C ARG A 402 57.42 -20.70 67.35
N ALA A 403 57.25 -21.90 66.80
CA ALA A 403 57.54 -23.16 67.50
C ALA A 403 59.05 -23.34 67.72
N SER A 404 59.89 -22.99 66.74
CA SER A 404 61.34 -23.05 66.89
C SER A 404 61.87 -22.04 67.92
N ILE A 405 61.31 -20.83 67.98
CA ILE A 405 61.67 -19.84 69.01
C ILE A 405 61.24 -20.32 70.42
N LYS A 406 60.09 -20.99 70.55
CA LYS A 406 59.68 -21.59 71.82
C LYS A 406 60.62 -22.72 72.25
N LEU A 407 61.04 -23.58 71.32
CA LEU A 407 62.01 -24.65 71.61
C LEU A 407 63.40 -24.10 71.99
N GLN A 408 63.86 -23.02 71.32
CA GLN A 408 65.09 -22.32 71.71
C GLN A 408 64.99 -21.74 73.13
N ARG A 409 63.87 -21.10 73.47
CA ARG A 409 63.64 -20.62 74.84
C ARG A 409 63.60 -21.74 75.87
N PHE A 410 63.11 -22.94 75.53
CA PHE A 410 63.14 -24.07 76.46
C PHE A 410 64.55 -24.67 76.62
N ALA A 411 65.38 -24.63 75.56
CA ALA A 411 66.77 -25.07 75.62
C ALA A 411 67.68 -24.11 76.42
N ASP A 412 67.34 -22.83 76.52
CA ASP A 412 68.07 -21.85 77.34
C ASP A 412 67.71 -21.92 78.85
N PHE A 413 66.74 -22.77 79.25
CA PHE A 413 66.32 -22.97 80.65
C PHE A 413 66.66 -24.37 81.20
N SER A 414 67.51 -25.13 80.50
CA SER A 414 68.18 -26.36 80.99
C SER A 414 69.67 -26.15 81.01
#